data_AF-A0A558GGJ4-F1
#
_entry.id   AF-A0A558GGJ4-F1
#
_cell.length_a   1.000
_cell.length_b   1.000
_cell.length_c   1.000
_cell.angle_alpha   90.00
_cell.angle_beta   90.00
_cell.angle_gamma   90.00
#
_symmetry.space_group_name_H-M   'P 1'
#
loop_
_entity.id
_entity.type
_entity.pdbx_description
1 polymer ?
#
loop_
_entity_poly.entity_id
_entity_poly.type
_entity_poly.pdbx_seq_one_letter_code
_entity_poly.pdbx_strand_id
1 'polypeptide(L)'
;MSAARRCGVDVPRAVAFEVLQRVEADDAFANLTLPKVVSANNLSGRDAAFSTELTYGTLRSEGVLDAVIAECASRGLEAIAPDVLIALRMGTYQCCT
;
A
#
# COMPACT_ATOMS: atom_id res chain seq x y z
N MET A 1 2.36 3.01 13.43
CA MET A 1 3.30 4.10 13.01
C MET A 1 4.60 4.23 13.79
N SER A 2 4.62 4.10 15.12
CA SER A 2 5.88 4.20 15.88
C SER A 2 6.94 3.19 15.42
N ALA A 3 6.53 2.00 14.97
CA ALA A 3 7.41 1.00 14.36
C ALA A 3 7.95 1.41 12.97
N ALA A 4 7.09 1.89 12.08
CA ALA A 4 7.47 2.33 10.72
C ALA A 4 8.56 3.41 10.74
N ARG A 5 8.44 4.40 11.64
CA ARG A 5 9.46 5.44 11.79
C ARG A 5 10.79 4.89 12.30
N ARG A 6 10.78 3.85 13.15
CA ARG A 6 12.02 3.21 13.65
C ARG A 6 12.78 2.46 12.56
N CYS A 7 12.10 1.93 11.55
CA CYS A 7 12.72 1.31 10.39
C CYS A 7 12.96 2.28 9.22
N GLY A 8 12.82 3.60 9.43
CA GLY A 8 13.11 4.61 8.40
C GLY A 8 12.04 4.74 7.31
N VAL A 9 10.86 4.16 7.51
CA VAL A 9 9.72 4.30 6.58
C VAL A 9 8.98 5.60 6.90
N ASP A 10 8.70 6.39 5.86
CA ASP A 10 7.91 7.61 6.00
C ASP A 10 6.45 7.30 6.33
N VAL A 11 5.80 8.25 7.02
CA VAL A 11 4.42 8.11 7.47
C VAL A 11 3.44 7.94 6.30
N PRO A 12 3.54 8.68 5.19
CA PRO A 12 2.64 8.48 4.06
C PRO A 12 2.64 7.06 3.47
N ARG A 13 3.83 6.47 3.22
CA ARG A 13 3.92 5.07 2.75
C ARG A 13 3.33 4.09 3.77
N ALA A 14 3.61 4.30 5.06
CA ALA A 14 3.06 3.43 6.10
C ALA A 14 1.53 3.55 6.23
N VAL A 15 0.94 4.72 5.97
CA VAL A 15 -0.53 4.90 5.92
C VAL A 15 -1.12 4.13 4.74
N ALA A 16 -0.53 4.24 3.55
CA ALA A 16 -1.02 3.51 2.38
C ALA A 16 -0.95 1.99 2.60
N PHE A 17 0.15 1.50 3.16
CA PHE A 17 0.32 0.09 3.53
C PHE A 17 -0.77 -0.39 4.51
N GLU A 18 -1.00 0.36 5.58
CA GLU A 18 -2.03 0.04 6.58
C GLU A 18 -3.43 -0.01 5.97
N VAL A 19 -3.75 0.90 5.04
CA VAL A 19 -5.04 0.90 4.35
C VAL A 19 -5.17 -0.32 3.45
N LEU A 20 -4.17 -0.64 2.65
CA LEU A 20 -4.18 -1.82 1.76
C LEU A 20 -4.32 -3.11 2.56
N GLN A 21 -3.61 -3.25 3.68
CA GLN A 21 -3.76 -4.39 4.58
C GLN A 21 -5.20 -4.56 5.08
N ARG A 22 -5.86 -3.47 5.46
CA ARG A 22 -7.26 -3.49 5.92
C ARG A 22 -8.24 -3.82 4.79
N VAL A 23 -7.98 -3.32 3.58
CA VAL A 23 -8.80 -3.64 2.39
C VAL A 23 -8.70 -5.15 2.09
N GLU A 24 -7.48 -5.70 2.13
CA GLU A 24 -7.23 -7.10 1.81
C GLU A 24 -7.71 -8.07 2.90
N ALA A 25 -7.61 -7.69 4.18
CA ALA A 25 -8.02 -8.54 5.30
C ALA A 25 -9.53 -8.49 5.60
N ASP A 26 -10.15 -7.30 5.53
CA ASP A 26 -11.50 -7.06 6.04
C ASP A 26 -12.54 -6.79 4.92
N ASP A 27 -12.16 -6.93 3.65
CA ASP A 27 -12.94 -6.48 2.47
C ASP A 27 -13.44 -5.03 2.64
N ALA A 28 -12.65 -4.24 3.38
CA ALA A 28 -13.03 -2.90 3.78
C ALA A 28 -12.91 -1.96 2.59
N PHE A 29 -13.93 -1.13 2.37
CA PHE A 29 -13.88 -0.18 1.27
C PHE A 29 -12.78 0.87 1.49
N ALA A 30 -11.83 0.95 0.56
CA ALA A 30 -10.70 1.88 0.62
C ALA A 30 -11.12 3.34 0.82
N ASN A 31 -12.25 3.75 0.21
CA ASN A 31 -12.81 5.09 0.35
C ASN A 31 -13.32 5.43 1.75
N LEU A 32 -13.64 4.43 2.57
CA LEU A 32 -14.03 4.62 3.97
C LEU A 32 -12.82 4.51 4.91
N THR A 33 -11.85 3.65 4.57
CA THR A 33 -10.69 3.37 5.41
C THR A 33 -9.63 4.46 5.29
N LEU A 34 -9.28 4.88 4.07
CA LEU A 34 -8.21 5.84 3.82
C LEU A 34 -8.42 7.19 4.56
N PRO A 35 -9.58 7.86 4.50
CA PRO A 35 -9.77 9.12 5.20
C PRO A 35 -9.59 9.00 6.72
N LYS A 36 -10.02 7.86 7.30
CA LYS A 36 -9.87 7.58 8.73
C LYS A 36 -8.41 7.45 9.13
N VAL A 37 -7.62 6.68 8.36
CA VAL A 37 -6.19 6.45 8.66
C VAL A 37 -5.36 7.72 8.41
N VAL A 38 -5.65 8.47 7.35
CA VAL A 38 -5.03 9.79 7.07
C VAL A 38 -5.28 10.76 8.22
N SER A 39 -6.54 10.88 8.67
CA SER A 39 -6.91 11.76 9.77
C SER A 39 -6.28 11.32 11.10
N ALA A 40 -6.30 10.02 11.41
CA ALA A 40 -5.69 9.46 12.62
C ALA A 40 -4.17 9.73 12.72
N ASN A 41 -3.51 9.91 11.57
CA ASN A 41 -2.08 10.20 11.48
C ASN A 41 -1.76 11.68 11.25
N ASN A 42 -2.77 12.57 11.30
CA ASN A 42 -2.64 14.01 11.07
C ASN A 42 -1.95 14.36 9.75
N LEU A 43 -2.13 13.53 8.72
CA LEU A 43 -1.60 13.81 7.39
C LEU A 43 -2.44 14.86 6.69
N SER A 44 -1.78 15.81 6.04
CA SER A 44 -2.42 16.88 5.28
C SER A 44 -1.59 17.28 4.06
N GLY A 45 -2.18 18.05 3.14
CA GLY A 45 -1.49 18.58 1.97
C GLY A 45 -0.84 17.50 1.12
N ARG A 46 0.46 17.66 0.85
CA ARG A 46 1.25 16.75 0.00
C ARG A 46 1.24 15.31 0.51
N ASP A 47 1.38 15.10 1.81
CA ASP A 47 1.50 13.76 2.39
C ASP A 47 0.19 12.99 2.35
N ALA A 48 -0.93 13.68 2.58
CA ALA A 48 -2.26 13.10 2.42
C ALA A 48 -2.55 12.78 0.94
N ALA A 49 -2.18 13.68 0.03
CA ALA A 49 -2.33 13.45 -1.42
C ALA A 49 -1.47 12.27 -1.89
N PHE A 50 -0.23 12.17 -1.44
CA PHE A 50 0.66 11.06 -1.77
C PHE A 50 0.14 9.72 -1.23
N SER A 51 -0.31 9.67 0.03
CA SER A 51 -0.90 8.46 0.60
C SER A 51 -2.15 8.03 -0.18
N THR A 52 -2.96 9.01 -0.61
CA THR A 52 -4.17 8.77 -1.39
C THR A 52 -3.85 8.16 -2.73
N GLU A 53 -2.92 8.76 -3.49
CA GLU A 53 -2.59 8.22 -4.81
C GLU A 53 -1.88 6.88 -4.70
N LEU A 54 -0.96 6.72 -3.75
CA LEU A 54 -0.31 5.44 -3.56
C LEU A 54 -1.32 4.32 -3.26
N THR A 55 -2.33 4.59 -2.44
CA THR A 55 -3.37 3.61 -2.10
C THR A 55 -4.23 3.29 -3.33
N TYR A 56 -4.85 4.29 -3.94
CA TYR A 56 -5.78 4.06 -5.05
C TYR A 56 -5.08 3.62 -6.33
N GLY A 57 -3.89 4.13 -6.61
CA GLY A 57 -3.06 3.74 -7.73
C GLY A 57 -2.66 2.27 -7.66
N THR A 58 -2.28 1.80 -6.46
CA THR A 58 -1.97 0.38 -6.22
C THR A 58 -3.21 -0.50 -6.45
N LEU A 59 -4.37 -0.16 -5.84
CA LEU A 59 -5.61 -0.93 -6.02
C LEU A 59 -6.10 -0.95 -7.47
N ARG A 60 -6.06 0.20 -8.16
CA ARG A 60 -6.49 0.32 -9.56
C ARG A 60 -5.64 -0.56 -10.48
N SER A 61 -4.36 -0.69 -10.17
CA SER A 61 -3.39 -1.37 -11.02
C SER A 61 -3.07 -2.80 -10.55
N GLU A 62 -3.74 -3.30 -9.51
CA GLU A 62 -3.37 -4.53 -8.80
C GLU A 62 -3.10 -5.71 -9.74
N GLY A 63 -4.01 -6.01 -10.68
CA GLY A 63 -3.82 -7.13 -11.61
C GLY A 63 -2.62 -6.95 -12.55
N VAL A 64 -2.29 -5.71 -12.94
CA VAL A 64 -1.08 -5.43 -13.74
C VAL A 64 0.17 -5.56 -12.88
N LEU A 65 0.13 -5.03 -11.65
CA LEU A 65 1.24 -5.12 -10.70
C LEU A 65 1.54 -6.58 -10.36
N ASP A 66 0.52 -7.41 -10.14
CA ASP A 66 0.66 -8.83 -9.87
C ASP A 66 1.30 -9.57 -11.05
N ALA A 67 0.90 -9.27 -12.29
CA ALA A 67 1.53 -9.84 -13.47
C ALA A 67 3.03 -9.48 -13.53
N VAL A 68 3.38 -8.22 -13.29
CA VAL A 68 4.79 -7.76 -13.27
C VAL A 68 5.58 -8.44 -12.15
N ILE A 69 5.01 -8.55 -10.95
CA ILE A 69 5.67 -9.18 -9.80
C ILE A 69 5.84 -10.68 -10.05
N ALA A 70 4.85 -11.35 -10.63
CA ALA A 70 4.90 -12.78 -10.93
C ALA A 70 6.03 -13.13 -11.91
N GLU A 71 6.24 -12.32 -12.94
CA GLU A 71 7.37 -12.48 -13.88
C GLU A 71 8.74 -12.30 -13.20
N CYS A 72 8.82 -11.52 -12.13
CA CYS A 72 10.05 -11.28 -11.39
C CYS A 72 10.26 -12.25 -10.21
N ALA A 73 9.21 -12.96 -9.77
CA ALA A 73 9.24 -13.80 -8.60
C ALA A 73 9.73 -15.22 -8.93
N SER A 74 10.54 -15.79 -8.04
CA SER A 74 11.00 -17.19 -8.16
C SER A 74 9.98 -18.22 -7.69
N ARG A 75 8.81 -17.78 -7.23
CA ARG A 75 7.71 -18.59 -6.68
C ARG A 75 6.37 -17.93 -7.02
N GLY A 76 5.27 -18.69 -6.96
CA GLY A 76 3.93 -18.13 -7.12
C GLY A 76 3.61 -17.08 -6.06
N LEU A 77 2.76 -16.11 -6.40
CA LEU A 77 2.39 -15.00 -5.51
C LEU A 77 1.70 -15.50 -4.23
N GLU A 78 0.96 -16.61 -4.33
CA GLU A 78 0.31 -17.29 -3.21
C GLU A 78 1.30 -17.85 -2.17
N ALA A 79 2.58 -18.02 -2.55
CA ALA A 79 3.65 -18.43 -1.65
C ALA A 79 4.39 -17.25 -1.00
N ILE A 80 3.99 -16.02 -1.32
CA ILE A 80 4.49 -14.78 -0.72
C ILE A 80 3.55 -14.40 0.42
N ALA A 81 4.10 -13.99 1.57
CA ALA A 81 3.29 -13.52 2.68
C ALA A 81 2.44 -12.31 2.23
N PRO A 82 1.14 -12.21 2.57
CA PRO A 82 0.26 -11.14 2.09
C PRO A 82 0.82 -9.73 2.30
N ASP A 83 1.36 -9.48 3.50
CA ASP A 83 2.02 -8.21 3.84
C ASP A 83 3.21 -7.87 2.94
N VAL A 84 3.97 -8.88 2.52
CA VAL A 84 5.10 -8.70 1.60
C VAL A 84 4.58 -8.44 0.19
N LEU A 85 3.52 -9.11 -0.24
CA LEU A 85 2.91 -8.88 -1.54
C LEU A 85 2.34 -7.45 -1.65
N ILE A 86 1.68 -6.94 -0.60
CA ILE A 86 1.23 -5.55 -0.52
C ILE A 86 2.41 -4.58 -0.69
N ALA A 87 3.51 -4.81 0.03
CA ALA A 87 4.70 -3.97 -0.08
C ALA A 87 5.32 -4.01 -1.48
N LEU A 88 5.36 -5.19 -2.12
CA LEU A 88 5.83 -5.35 -3.50
C LEU A 88 4.92 -4.60 -4.48
N ARG A 89 3.60 -4.72 -4.35
CA ARG A 89 2.63 -4.00 -5.19
C ARG A 89 2.83 -2.48 -5.10
N MET A 90 2.96 -1.94 -3.89
CA MET A 90 3.24 -0.52 -3.67
C MET A 90 4.56 -0.07 -4.30
N GLY A 91 5.63 -0.86 -4.12
CA GLY A 91 6.95 -0.56 -4.67
C GLY A 91 6.96 -0.60 -6.19
N THR A 92 6.38 -1.64 -6.79
CA THR A 92 6.25 -1.79 -8.24
C THR A 92 5.46 -0.62 -8.83
N TYR A 93 4.34 -0.23 -8.21
CA TYR A 93 3.56 0.92 -8.64
C TYR A 93 4.41 2.19 -8.67
N GLN A 94 5.18 2.45 -7.61
CA GLN A 94 6.09 3.62 -7.53
C GLN A 94 7.22 3.60 -8.55
N CYS A 95 7.71 2.43 -8.95
CA CYS A 95 8.73 2.33 -10.00
C CYS A 95 8.18 2.54 -11.41
N CYS A 96 6.88 2.30 -11.61
CA CYS A 96 6.22 2.49 -12.90
C CYS A 96 5.70 3.92 -13.12
N THR A 97 5.55 4.70 -12.05
CA THR A 97 5.17 6.13 -12.09
C THR A 97 6.38 7.05 -12.09
#